data_AF-A0A6C0HWY0-F1
#
_entry.id   AF-A0A6C0HWY0-F1
#
_cell.length_a   1.000
_cell.length_b   1.000
_cell.length_c   1.000
_cell.angle_alpha   90.00
_cell.angle_beta   90.00
_cell.angle_gamma   90.00
#
_symmetry.space_group_name_H-M   'P 1'
#
loop_
_entity.id
_entity.type
_entity.pdbx_description
1 polymer ?
#
loop_
_entity_poly.entity_id
_entity_poly.type
_entity_poly.pdbx_seq_one_letter_code
_entity_poly.pdbx_strand_id
1 'polypeptide(L)'
;MYYIYKMAFVTNYTFDNMSRIGNDVCNQDQNAIQNINASNYLLQNYFAKDCSMKQPIDLATTQPGINYNGPSSVGSGGCVVDASSKLLIGSIQTHPRCRIDLFQRPFATVPFLGRGSVDPILEAQIQQGDANTNKRSVNNLSEKSYLKYQNSILLPNIQSRLTNPAYCVESVASEGWIRGGVPSRELTRDREYYNNQKKQ
;
A
#
# COMPACT_ATOMS: atom_id res chain seq x y z
N MET A 1 -19.30 0.65 77.03
CA MET A 1 -18.91 2.08 77.04
C MET A 1 -18.78 2.52 75.60
N TYR A 2 -19.80 3.19 75.05
CA TYR A 2 -19.82 3.61 73.65
C TYR A 2 -19.04 4.92 73.48
N TYR A 3 -18.00 4.90 72.65
CA TYR A 3 -17.26 6.10 72.27
C TYR A 3 -18.02 6.84 71.19
N ILE A 4 -18.51 8.03 71.53
CA ILE A 4 -19.09 8.99 70.58
C ILE A 4 -17.93 9.74 69.93
N TYR A 5 -17.65 9.45 68.65
CA TYR A 5 -16.74 10.25 67.84
C TYR A 5 -17.44 11.57 67.48
N LYS A 6 -17.03 12.67 68.12
CA LYS A 6 -17.37 14.02 67.65
C LYS A 6 -16.37 14.42 66.56
N MET A 7 -16.81 14.41 65.30
CA MET A 7 -16.03 15.02 64.21
C MET A 7 -16.13 16.53 64.32
N ALA A 8 -15.00 17.19 64.59
CA ALA A 8 -14.89 18.64 64.55
C ALA A 8 -14.79 19.11 63.09
N PHE A 9 -15.69 20.02 62.69
CA PHE A 9 -15.65 20.66 61.37
C PHE A 9 -14.77 21.90 61.47
N VAL A 10 -13.59 21.86 60.84
CA VAL A 10 -12.64 22.97 60.80
C VAL A 10 -12.70 23.58 59.41
N THR A 11 -13.20 24.82 59.28
CA THR A 11 -13.18 25.57 58.03
C THR A 11 -12.05 26.60 58.04
N ASN A 12 -11.50 26.85 56.86
CA ASN A 12 -10.51 27.91 56.66
C ASN A 12 -11.18 29.28 56.91
N TYR A 13 -10.50 30.18 57.62
CA TYR A 13 -11.05 31.51 57.97
C TYR A 13 -10.91 32.53 56.84
N THR A 14 -10.22 32.17 55.76
CA THR A 14 -10.10 32.98 54.55
C THR A 14 -11.31 32.71 53.65
N PHE A 15 -12.21 33.68 53.51
CA PHE A 15 -13.27 33.70 52.50
C PHE A 15 -12.69 33.50 51.10
N ASP A 16 -13.36 32.75 50.21
CA ASP A 16 -12.75 32.25 48.97
C ASP A 16 -12.24 33.42 48.10
N ASN A 17 -10.91 33.46 47.98
CA ASN A 17 -10.08 34.66 47.80
C ASN A 17 -10.13 35.31 46.40
N MET A 18 -11.25 35.18 45.67
CA MET A 18 -11.47 35.88 44.39
C MET A 18 -12.96 36.00 43.97
N SER A 19 -13.91 35.46 44.74
CA SER A 19 -15.35 35.50 44.45
C SER A 19 -16.13 36.36 45.44
N ARG A 20 -17.37 36.74 45.09
CA ARG A 20 -18.26 37.45 46.02
C ARG A 20 -18.61 36.54 47.20
N ILE A 21 -18.72 37.12 48.40
CA ILE A 21 -19.08 36.44 49.67
C ILE A 21 -20.34 35.55 49.55
N GLY A 22 -21.28 35.86 48.66
CA GLY A 22 -22.48 35.04 48.40
C GLY A 22 -22.23 33.67 47.76
N ASN A 23 -21.00 33.39 47.31
CA ASN A 23 -20.62 32.11 46.72
C ASN A 23 -19.87 31.20 47.71
N ASP A 24 -19.49 31.73 48.88
CA ASP A 24 -18.83 30.95 49.92
C ASP A 24 -19.80 29.93 50.50
N VAL A 25 -19.32 28.72 50.79
CA VAL A 25 -20.15 27.62 51.32
C VAL A 25 -20.85 28.02 52.63
N CYS A 26 -20.23 28.89 53.43
CA CYS A 26 -20.80 29.37 54.69
C CYS A 26 -21.93 30.41 54.52
N ASN A 27 -22.11 30.99 53.34
CA ASN A 27 -23.08 32.04 53.05
C ASN A 27 -23.94 31.71 51.82
N GLN A 28 -24.15 30.42 51.54
CA GLN A 28 -25.10 29.99 50.51
C GLN A 28 -26.53 30.21 50.98
N ASP A 29 -27.27 31.05 50.25
CA ASP A 29 -28.67 31.31 50.53
C ASP A 29 -29.56 30.12 50.16
N GLN A 30 -30.69 29.97 50.85
CA GLN A 30 -31.68 28.93 50.56
C GLN A 30 -32.18 28.99 49.10
N ASN A 31 -32.24 30.19 48.52
CA ASN A 31 -32.59 30.39 47.11
C ASN A 31 -31.55 29.77 46.17
N ALA A 32 -30.25 29.89 46.49
CA ALA A 32 -29.18 29.28 45.69
C ALA A 32 -29.27 27.75 45.75
N ILE A 33 -29.51 27.19 46.93
CA ILE A 33 -29.69 25.74 47.12
C ILE A 33 -30.90 25.23 46.34
N GLN A 34 -32.04 25.94 46.43
CA GLN A 34 -33.25 25.57 45.69
C GLN A 34 -33.05 25.66 44.18
N ASN A 35 -32.39 26.71 43.70
CA ASN A 35 -32.08 26.87 42.28
C ASN A 35 -31.15 25.75 41.78
N ILE A 36 -30.09 25.42 42.53
CA ILE A 36 -29.18 24.31 42.20
C ILE A 36 -29.93 22.99 42.16
N ASN A 37 -30.80 22.71 43.12
CA ASN A 37 -31.59 21.47 43.14
C ASN A 37 -32.57 21.38 41.97
N ALA A 38 -33.23 22.49 41.61
CA ALA A 38 -34.11 22.55 40.45
C ALA A 38 -33.33 22.33 39.15
N SER A 39 -32.17 22.98 38.99
CA SER A 39 -31.28 22.78 37.85
C SER A 39 -30.76 21.34 37.78
N ASN A 40 -30.34 20.76 38.91
CA ASN A 40 -29.89 19.38 38.97
C ASN A 40 -31.02 18.44 38.57
N TYR A 41 -32.23 18.60 39.10
CA TYR A 41 -33.37 17.75 38.72
C TYR A 41 -33.67 17.77 37.22
N LEU A 42 -33.57 18.94 36.58
CA LEU A 42 -33.81 19.10 35.15
C LEU A 42 -32.67 18.54 34.28
N LEU A 43 -31.42 18.65 34.75
CA LEU A 43 -30.23 18.28 33.98
C LEU A 43 -29.70 16.88 34.32
N GLN A 44 -30.19 16.27 35.40
CA GLN A 44 -29.71 14.97 35.86
C GLN A 44 -30.05 13.89 34.85
N ASN A 45 -29.03 13.29 34.26
CA ASN A 45 -29.19 12.07 33.49
C ASN A 45 -29.01 10.84 34.40
N TYR A 46 -30.11 10.18 34.73
CA TYR A 46 -30.13 8.99 35.58
C TYR A 46 -29.47 7.75 34.93
N PHE A 47 -29.33 7.75 33.61
CA PHE A 47 -28.75 6.66 32.83
C PHE A 47 -27.32 6.95 32.36
N ALA A 48 -26.66 8.00 32.88
CA ALA A 48 -25.29 8.38 32.50
C ALA A 48 -24.22 7.31 32.82
N LYS A 49 -24.53 6.32 33.66
CA LYS A 49 -23.64 5.17 33.92
C LYS A 49 -23.78 4.06 32.87
N ASP A 50 -24.91 4.01 32.15
CA ASP A 50 -25.15 3.00 31.12
C ASP A 50 -24.69 3.49 29.74
N CYS A 51 -23.49 3.09 29.38
CA CYS A 51 -22.88 3.43 28.10
C CYS A 51 -23.49 2.73 26.89
N SER A 52 -24.24 1.66 27.11
CA SER A 52 -24.91 0.91 26.04
C SER A 52 -26.29 1.47 25.70
N MET A 53 -26.78 2.44 26.49
CA MET A 53 -28.14 2.97 26.41
C MET A 53 -29.25 1.92 26.52
N LYS A 54 -28.95 0.71 26.98
CA LYS A 54 -29.92 -0.38 27.02
C LYS A 54 -31.10 -0.07 27.93
N GLN A 55 -30.84 0.47 29.12
CA GLN A 55 -31.89 0.85 30.07
C GLN A 55 -32.79 2.01 29.57
N PRO A 56 -32.25 3.12 29.05
CA PRO A 56 -33.08 4.20 28.53
C PRO A 56 -33.84 3.81 27.25
N ILE A 57 -33.28 2.94 26.40
CA ILE A 57 -33.99 2.39 25.23
C ILE A 57 -35.16 1.53 25.70
N ASP A 58 -34.92 0.59 26.62
CA ASP A 58 -35.96 -0.29 27.18
C ASP A 58 -37.11 0.54 27.76
N LEU A 59 -36.78 1.52 28.62
CA LEU A 59 -37.75 2.47 29.19
C LEU A 59 -38.55 3.21 28.11
N ALA A 60 -37.89 3.78 27.10
CA ALA A 60 -38.55 4.50 26.02
C ALA A 60 -39.48 3.58 25.21
N THR A 61 -39.08 2.33 24.96
CA THR A 61 -39.85 1.35 24.19
C THR A 61 -40.96 0.67 24.98
N THR A 62 -41.08 0.90 26.29
CA THR A 62 -42.21 0.37 27.09
C THR A 62 -43.57 0.92 26.65
N GLN A 63 -43.59 2.08 25.99
CA GLN A 63 -44.82 2.69 25.49
C GLN A 63 -44.85 2.68 23.96
N PRO A 64 -45.99 2.31 23.35
CA PRO A 64 -46.13 2.33 21.90
C PRO A 64 -46.05 3.77 21.36
N GLY A 65 -45.40 3.94 20.22
CA GLY A 65 -45.30 5.24 19.52
C GLY A 65 -44.19 6.16 20.02
N ILE A 66 -43.34 5.72 20.95
CA ILE A 66 -42.15 6.46 21.36
C ILE A 66 -40.95 6.04 20.50
N ASN A 67 -40.41 6.99 19.74
CA ASN A 67 -39.14 6.83 19.05
C ASN A 67 -38.01 7.38 19.94
N TYR A 68 -36.97 6.60 20.16
CA TYR A 68 -35.79 7.07 20.88
C TYR A 68 -34.74 7.61 19.90
N ASN A 69 -33.99 8.61 20.33
CA ASN A 69 -32.80 9.11 19.63
C ASN A 69 -31.63 9.17 20.61
N GLY A 70 -30.52 8.54 20.26
CA GLY A 70 -29.30 8.54 21.07
C GLY A 70 -28.28 9.57 20.59
N PRO A 71 -27.31 9.93 21.43
CA PRO A 71 -26.18 10.72 20.99
C PRO A 71 -25.35 9.93 19.95
N SER A 72 -25.01 10.57 18.84
CA SER A 72 -24.41 9.94 17.66
C SER A 72 -22.90 9.68 17.78
N SER A 73 -22.22 10.35 18.71
CA SER A 73 -20.75 10.37 18.77
C SER A 73 -20.17 10.08 20.16
N VAL A 74 -20.92 10.30 21.24
CA VAL A 74 -20.44 10.10 22.62
C VAL A 74 -21.60 9.58 23.46
N GLY A 75 -21.37 8.50 24.22
CA GLY A 75 -22.37 7.97 25.14
C GLY A 75 -22.73 8.97 26.24
N SER A 76 -23.95 8.87 26.78
CA SER A 76 -24.34 9.70 27.93
C SER A 76 -23.36 9.46 29.09
N GLY A 77 -22.74 10.53 29.60
CA GLY A 77 -21.67 10.43 30.61
C GLY A 77 -20.23 10.40 30.06
N GLY A 78 -20.03 10.55 28.75
CA GLY A 78 -18.70 10.68 28.16
C GLY A 78 -18.01 9.36 27.83
N CYS A 79 -18.75 8.26 27.73
CA CYS A 79 -18.17 6.99 27.32
C CYS A 79 -18.11 6.82 25.80
N VAL A 80 -17.26 5.89 25.36
CA VAL A 80 -17.01 5.60 23.94
C VAL A 80 -16.32 6.77 23.21
N VAL A 81 -15.89 7.83 23.91
CA VAL A 81 -15.17 8.98 23.32
C VAL A 81 -13.92 8.52 22.58
N ASP A 82 -13.13 7.62 23.16
CA ASP A 82 -11.89 7.13 22.54
C ASP A 82 -12.18 6.32 21.26
N ALA A 83 -13.18 5.44 21.30
CA ALA A 83 -13.55 4.62 20.15
C ALA A 83 -14.16 5.47 19.03
N SER A 84 -15.04 6.41 19.37
CA SER A 84 -15.63 7.37 18.45
C SER A 84 -14.57 8.28 17.82
N SER A 85 -13.66 8.82 18.64
CA SER A 85 -12.53 9.62 18.16
C SER A 85 -11.64 8.80 17.24
N LYS A 86 -11.33 7.56 17.58
CA LYS A 86 -10.54 6.66 16.72
C LYS A 86 -11.22 6.37 15.38
N LEU A 87 -12.55 6.23 15.34
CA LEU A 87 -13.30 6.00 14.10
C LEU A 87 -13.42 7.26 13.25
N LEU A 88 -13.65 8.43 13.86
CA LEU A 88 -13.81 9.72 13.17
C LEU A 88 -12.49 10.29 12.67
N ILE A 89 -11.45 10.22 13.51
CA ILE A 89 -10.13 10.78 13.25
C ILE A 89 -9.30 9.75 12.48
N GLY A 90 -9.43 8.45 12.77
CA GLY A 90 -8.61 7.41 12.16
C GLY A 90 -7.13 7.48 12.59
N SER A 91 -6.28 6.66 11.96
CA SER A 91 -4.83 6.68 12.16
C SER A 91 -4.11 7.69 11.25
N ILE A 92 -4.64 7.91 10.05
CA ILE A 92 -4.08 8.79 9.02
C ILE A 92 -5.12 9.86 8.71
N GLN A 93 -4.78 11.12 8.99
CA GLN A 93 -5.61 12.25 8.58
C GLN A 93 -5.54 12.36 7.06
N THR A 94 -6.64 12.07 6.37
CA THR A 94 -6.71 12.23 4.90
C THR A 94 -6.63 13.70 4.49
N HIS A 95 -7.02 14.61 5.38
CA HIS A 95 -7.00 16.06 5.17
C HIS A 95 -6.32 16.77 6.35
N PRO A 96 -4.98 16.71 6.46
CA PRO A 96 -4.27 17.50 7.46
C PRO A 96 -4.57 18.99 7.23
N ARG A 97 -4.65 19.78 8.32
CA ARG A 97 -4.78 21.24 8.19
C ARG A 97 -3.54 21.77 7.48
N CYS A 98 -3.67 22.06 6.18
CA CYS A 98 -2.62 22.69 5.41
C CYS A 98 -2.42 24.12 5.95
N ARG A 99 -1.18 24.63 5.90
CA ARG A 99 -0.92 26.06 6.11
C ARG A 99 -1.77 26.84 5.11
N ILE A 100 -2.63 27.72 5.62
CA ILE A 100 -3.45 28.60 4.79
C ILE A 100 -2.50 29.58 4.13
N ASP A 101 -2.41 29.50 2.80
CA ASP A 101 -1.68 30.46 2.00
C ASP A 101 -2.63 31.58 1.56
N LEU A 102 -2.17 32.84 1.58
CA LEU A 102 -2.99 33.99 1.18
C LEU A 102 -3.02 34.18 -0.34
N PHE A 103 -2.22 33.43 -1.10
CA PHE A 103 -2.29 33.50 -2.55
C PHE A 103 -3.62 32.97 -3.07
N GLN A 104 -4.17 33.69 -4.05
CA GLN A 104 -5.37 33.26 -4.75
C GLN A 104 -5.11 31.91 -5.44
N ARG A 105 -6.08 30.99 -5.34
CA ARG A 105 -6.02 29.72 -6.06
C ARG A 105 -5.85 29.97 -7.56
N PRO A 106 -5.02 29.17 -8.27
CA PRO A 106 -4.87 29.28 -9.72
C PRO A 106 -6.19 29.20 -10.50
N PHE A 107 -7.22 28.56 -9.93
CA PHE A 107 -8.55 28.44 -10.51
C PHE A 107 -9.60 28.83 -9.47
N ALA A 108 -10.54 29.72 -9.84
CA ALA A 108 -11.63 30.19 -8.97
C ALA A 108 -12.66 29.08 -8.68
N THR A 109 -12.84 28.15 -9.61
CA THR A 109 -13.77 27.02 -9.51
C THR A 109 -13.10 25.73 -9.98
N VAL A 110 -13.75 24.59 -9.75
CA VAL A 110 -13.28 23.29 -10.24
C VAL A 110 -13.40 23.29 -11.78
N PRO A 111 -12.30 23.07 -12.52
CA PRO A 111 -12.35 22.99 -13.98
C PRO A 111 -13.15 21.77 -14.45
N PHE A 112 -13.65 21.78 -15.68
CA PHE A 112 -14.42 20.67 -16.24
C PHE A 112 -13.61 19.36 -16.28
N LEU A 113 -14.00 18.38 -15.47
CA LEU A 113 -13.30 17.09 -15.33
C LEU A 113 -13.81 16.00 -16.29
N GLY A 114 -14.78 16.31 -17.17
CA GLY A 114 -15.44 15.30 -18.01
C GLY A 114 -14.55 14.61 -19.05
N ARG A 115 -13.33 15.12 -19.29
CA ARG A 115 -12.35 14.49 -20.20
C ARG A 115 -11.41 13.49 -19.50
N GLY A 116 -11.54 13.32 -18.18
CA GLY A 116 -10.67 12.43 -17.41
C GLY A 116 -9.28 13.01 -17.14
N SER A 117 -8.38 12.18 -16.60
CA SER A 117 -6.98 12.54 -16.38
C SER A 117 -6.22 12.57 -17.71
N VAL A 118 -5.61 13.71 -18.02
CA VAL A 118 -4.84 13.91 -19.25
C VAL A 118 -3.37 13.55 -19.02
N ASP A 119 -2.78 12.75 -19.93
CA ASP A 119 -1.34 12.54 -20.02
C ASP A 119 -0.78 13.31 -21.22
N PRO A 120 -0.24 14.52 -21.01
CA PRO A 120 0.19 15.39 -22.11
C PRO A 120 1.37 14.81 -22.89
N ILE A 121 2.17 13.93 -22.29
CA ILE A 121 3.33 13.32 -22.96
C ILE A 121 2.83 12.30 -23.98
N LEU A 122 1.94 11.41 -23.55
CA LEU A 122 1.36 10.40 -24.44
C LEU A 122 0.55 11.05 -25.56
N GLU A 123 -0.26 12.07 -25.24
CA GLU A 123 -1.03 12.80 -26.25
C GLU A 123 -0.12 13.47 -27.29
N ALA A 124 0.98 14.10 -26.86
CA ALA A 124 1.94 14.70 -27.78
C ALA A 124 2.60 13.66 -28.69
N GLN A 125 2.97 12.49 -28.15
CA GLN A 125 3.53 11.39 -28.94
C GLN A 125 2.55 10.88 -29.99
N ILE A 126 1.27 10.73 -29.65
CA ILE A 126 0.22 10.29 -30.58
C ILE A 126 -0.04 11.36 -31.65
N GLN A 127 -0.11 12.64 -31.27
CA GLN A 127 -0.36 13.74 -32.21
C GLN A 127 0.76 13.92 -33.22
N GLN A 128 2.02 13.83 -32.79
CA GLN A 128 3.18 13.99 -33.66
C GLN A 128 3.45 12.72 -34.48
N GLY A 129 3.11 11.55 -33.94
CA GLY A 129 3.43 10.26 -34.53
C GLY A 129 4.93 10.02 -34.63
N ASP A 130 5.32 8.92 -35.27
CA ASP A 130 6.72 8.68 -35.63
C ASP A 130 6.94 9.09 -37.09
N ALA A 131 7.74 10.13 -37.30
CA ALA A 131 8.14 10.55 -38.64
C ALA A 131 9.18 9.57 -39.18
N ASN A 132 8.70 8.47 -39.76
CA ASN A 132 9.55 7.40 -40.30
C ASN A 132 10.23 7.85 -41.60
N THR A 133 11.18 8.77 -41.46
CA THR A 133 12.18 9.08 -42.46
C THR A 133 13.06 7.83 -42.60
N ASN A 134 13.27 7.35 -43.82
CA ASN A 134 14.10 6.16 -44.09
C ASN A 134 15.54 6.37 -43.60
N LYS A 135 15.77 6.17 -42.31
CA LYS A 135 17.08 6.27 -41.67
C LYS A 135 17.83 4.97 -41.95
N ARG A 136 18.98 5.10 -42.59
CA ARG A 136 19.86 3.95 -42.88
C ARG A 136 20.26 3.16 -41.63
N SER A 137 20.29 3.81 -40.46
CA SER A 137 20.57 3.19 -39.16
C SER A 137 19.44 2.32 -38.61
N VAL A 138 18.22 2.50 -39.11
CA VAL A 138 17.03 1.73 -38.68
C VAL A 138 16.68 0.67 -39.74
N ASN A 139 16.76 1.04 -41.02
CA ASN A 139 16.49 0.15 -42.15
C ASN A 139 17.81 -0.32 -42.79
N ASN A 140 18.45 -1.33 -42.21
CA ASN A 140 19.70 -1.94 -42.70
C ASN A 140 19.49 -2.84 -43.94
N LEU A 141 18.59 -2.46 -44.85
CA LEU A 141 18.27 -3.24 -46.05
C LEU A 141 19.47 -3.40 -46.98
N SER A 142 20.39 -2.43 -46.99
CA SER A 142 21.62 -2.49 -47.81
C SER A 142 22.73 -3.36 -47.22
N GLU A 143 22.69 -3.64 -45.91
CA GLU A 143 23.72 -4.42 -45.20
C GLU A 143 23.34 -5.90 -45.08
N LYS A 144 22.06 -6.23 -45.31
CA LYS A 144 21.59 -7.62 -45.30
C LYS A 144 21.88 -8.28 -46.64
N SER A 145 22.55 -9.42 -46.59
CA SER A 145 22.75 -10.26 -47.78
C SER A 145 21.46 -10.99 -48.15
N TYR A 146 20.98 -10.76 -49.39
CA TYR A 146 19.82 -11.47 -49.95
C TYR A 146 20.19 -12.77 -50.67
N LEU A 147 21.44 -13.24 -50.58
CA LEU A 147 21.91 -14.47 -51.22
C LEU A 147 21.07 -15.69 -50.83
N LYS A 148 20.49 -15.70 -49.61
CA LYS A 148 19.58 -16.76 -49.16
C LYS A 148 18.32 -16.89 -50.02
N TYR A 149 17.86 -15.80 -50.63
CA TYR A 149 16.67 -15.79 -51.50
C TYR A 149 17.00 -16.04 -52.97
N GLN A 150 18.27 -15.87 -53.36
CA GLN A 150 18.75 -16.06 -54.74
C GLN A 150 19.33 -17.46 -54.97
N ASN A 151 19.96 -18.05 -53.95
CA ASN A 151 20.50 -19.40 -54.03
C ASN A 151 19.40 -20.45 -53.84
N SER A 152 19.53 -21.59 -54.52
CA SER A 152 18.59 -22.70 -54.39
C SER A 152 18.59 -23.26 -52.96
N ILE A 153 17.39 -23.52 -52.43
CA ILE A 153 17.20 -24.16 -51.13
C ILE A 153 17.73 -25.59 -51.24
N LEU A 154 18.79 -25.91 -50.50
CA LEU A 154 19.26 -27.29 -50.40
C LEU A 154 18.20 -28.12 -49.68
N LEU A 155 17.91 -29.31 -50.19
CA LEU A 155 17.09 -30.27 -49.46
C LEU A 155 17.77 -30.55 -48.10
N PRO A 156 17.02 -30.69 -46.99
CA PRO A 156 17.59 -30.81 -45.65
C PRO A 156 18.62 -31.94 -45.49
N ASN A 157 18.46 -33.04 -46.24
CA ASN A 157 19.38 -34.16 -46.29
C ASN A 157 20.71 -33.82 -46.98
N ILE A 158 20.69 -33.02 -48.04
CA ILE A 158 21.88 -32.55 -48.74
C ILE A 158 22.60 -31.53 -47.87
N GLN A 159 21.86 -30.62 -47.24
CA GLN A 159 22.41 -29.61 -46.32
C GLN A 159 23.13 -30.26 -45.14
N SER A 160 22.52 -31.25 -44.48
CA SER A 160 23.15 -31.93 -43.34
C SER A 160 24.39 -32.72 -43.75
N ARG A 161 24.41 -33.30 -44.96
CA ARG A 161 25.59 -33.98 -45.49
C ARG A 161 26.74 -33.02 -45.82
N LEU A 162 26.45 -31.88 -46.43
CA LEU A 162 27.47 -30.89 -46.83
C LEU A 162 28.02 -30.09 -45.65
N THR A 163 27.19 -29.80 -44.65
CA THR A 163 27.61 -29.04 -43.46
C THR A 163 28.38 -29.90 -42.45
N ASN A 164 28.21 -31.22 -42.47
CA ASN A 164 28.94 -32.11 -41.58
C ASN A 164 30.37 -32.37 -42.11
N PRO A 165 31.42 -31.87 -41.43
CA PRO A 165 32.80 -32.04 -41.88
C PRO A 165 33.24 -33.50 -41.91
N ALA A 166 32.58 -34.41 -41.19
CA ALA A 166 32.89 -35.83 -41.21
C ALA A 166 32.73 -36.48 -42.61
N TYR A 167 31.92 -35.89 -43.49
CA TYR A 167 31.72 -36.41 -44.85
C TYR A 167 32.60 -35.75 -45.91
N CYS A 168 33.24 -34.62 -45.59
CA CYS A 168 33.99 -33.81 -46.57
C CYS A 168 35.47 -33.63 -46.19
N VAL A 169 35.83 -33.80 -44.92
CA VAL A 169 37.17 -33.56 -44.39
C VAL A 169 37.72 -34.88 -43.84
N GLU A 170 38.75 -35.40 -44.50
CA GLU A 170 39.37 -36.70 -44.18
C GLU A 170 39.90 -36.76 -42.74
N SER A 171 40.39 -35.64 -42.21
CA SER A 171 40.92 -35.52 -40.84
C SER A 171 39.88 -35.78 -39.75
N VAL A 172 38.62 -35.48 -40.04
CA VAL A 172 37.49 -35.64 -39.12
C VAL A 172 36.78 -36.97 -39.38
N ALA A 173 36.89 -37.51 -40.59
CA ALA A 173 36.26 -38.75 -41.00
C ALA A 173 36.87 -40.00 -40.35
N SER A 174 38.17 -39.98 -40.03
CA SER A 174 38.88 -41.13 -39.45
C SER A 174 39.79 -40.71 -38.31
N GLU A 175 39.53 -41.29 -37.14
CA GLU A 175 40.38 -41.13 -35.96
C GLU A 175 41.77 -41.75 -36.22
N GLY A 176 42.81 -40.92 -36.18
CA GLY A 176 44.18 -41.32 -36.51
C GLY A 176 44.67 -40.89 -37.91
N TRP A 177 43.84 -40.19 -38.70
CA TRP A 177 44.28 -39.60 -39.96
C TRP A 177 45.26 -38.46 -39.71
N ILE A 178 46.49 -38.59 -40.21
CA ILE A 178 47.55 -37.59 -40.10
C ILE A 178 47.86 -37.07 -41.50
N ARG A 179 47.83 -35.74 -41.67
CA ARG A 179 48.23 -35.10 -42.93
C ARG A 179 49.70 -35.45 -43.23
N GLY A 180 49.93 -36.11 -44.35
CA GLY A 180 51.26 -36.63 -44.74
C GLY A 180 51.47 -38.11 -44.47
N GLY A 181 50.48 -38.80 -43.89
CA GLY A 181 50.49 -40.23 -43.65
C GLY A 181 51.40 -40.67 -42.49
N VAL A 182 51.31 -41.95 -42.13
CA VAL A 182 52.21 -42.60 -41.17
C VAL A 182 53.22 -43.43 -41.97
N PRO A 183 54.53 -43.32 -41.71
CA PRO A 183 55.54 -44.12 -42.40
C PRO A 183 55.29 -45.61 -42.17
N SER A 184 55.26 -46.40 -43.25
CA SER A 184 54.86 -47.82 -43.21
C SER A 184 55.70 -48.67 -42.26
N ARG A 185 56.95 -48.28 -41.98
CA ARG A 185 57.84 -48.96 -41.03
C ARG A 185 57.35 -48.89 -39.58
N GLU A 186 56.80 -47.75 -39.16
CA GLU A 186 56.28 -47.55 -37.81
C GLU A 186 54.97 -48.34 -37.62
N LEU A 187 54.14 -48.42 -38.67
CA LEU A 187 52.89 -49.19 -38.66
C LEU A 187 53.13 -50.68 -38.39
N THR A 188 54.17 -51.28 -39.00
CA THR A 188 54.52 -52.68 -38.78
C THR A 188 55.10 -52.92 -37.39
N ARG A 189 55.98 -52.02 -36.90
CA ARG A 189 56.55 -52.11 -35.56
C ARG A 189 55.47 -52.10 -34.47
N ASP A 190 54.53 -51.17 -34.56
CA ASP A 190 53.50 -51.02 -33.54
C ASP A 190 52.53 -52.23 -33.57
N ARG A 191 52.25 -52.79 -34.76
CA ARG A 191 51.45 -54.02 -34.90
C ARG A 191 52.11 -55.23 -34.24
N GLU A 192 53.42 -55.39 -34.39
CA GLU A 192 54.19 -56.48 -33.74
C GLU A 192 54.22 -56.30 -32.22
N TYR A 193 54.40 -55.08 -31.73
CA TYR A 193 54.39 -54.76 -30.30
C TYR A 193 53.05 -55.15 -29.62
N TYR A 194 51.91 -54.75 -30.19
CA TYR A 194 50.59 -55.09 -29.64
C TYR A 194 50.25 -56.59 -29.75
N ASN A 195 50.72 -57.27 -30.79
CA ASN A 195 50.51 -58.72 -30.94
C ASN A 195 51.32 -59.54 -29.94
N ASN A 196 52.51 -59.08 -29.56
CA ASN A 196 53.36 -59.75 -28.59
C ASN A 196 52.83 -59.60 -27.15
N GLN A 197 52.23 -58.45 -26.82
CA GLN A 197 51.60 -58.25 -25.50
C GLN A 197 50.33 -59.11 -25.28
N LYS A 198 49.62 -59.51 -26.33
CA LYS A 198 48.46 -60.41 -26.22
C LYS A 198 48.80 -61.90 -26.04
N LYS A 199 50.09 -62.26 -26.15
CA LYS A 199 50.58 -63.65 -26.02
C LYS A 199 51.19 -63.97 -24.64
N GLN A 200 51.16 -63.02 -23.70
CA GLN A 200 51.41 -63.22 -22.28
C GLN A 200 50.08 -63.21 -21.53
#